data_AF-A0A4U9UXT8-F1
#
_entry.id   AF-A0A4U9UXT8-F1
#
_cell.length_a   1.000
_cell.length_b   1.000
_cell.length_c   1.000
_cell.angle_alpha   90.00
_cell.angle_beta   90.00
_cell.angle_gamma   90.00
#
_symmetry.space_group_name_H-M   'P 1'
#
loop_
_entity.id
_entity.type
_entity.pdbx_description
1 polymer ?
#
loop_
_entity_poly.entity_id
_entity_poly.type
_entity_poly.pdbx_seq_one_letter_code
_entity_poly.pdbx_strand_id
1 'polypeptide(L)' 'MTQQPQAKYRHDYRAPDYTITDIDLDFELDADTTRVTAVSQIKRQVPPVPR' A
#
# COMPACT_ATOMS: atom_id res chain seq x y z
N MET A 1 9.43 19.94 14.78
CA MET A 1 8.24 19.25 15.33
C MET A 1 8.34 17.79 14.92
N THR A 2 8.67 16.88 15.84
CA THR A 2 8.65 15.44 15.56
C THR A 2 7.25 14.92 15.91
N GLN A 3 6.49 14.45 14.92
CA GLN A 3 5.21 13.79 15.21
C GLN A 3 5.51 12.42 15.82
N GLN A 4 5.04 12.20 17.05
CA GLN A 4 5.08 10.88 17.65
C GLN A 4 4.12 9.95 16.89
N PRO A 5 4.50 8.68 16.64
CA PRO A 5 3.63 7.71 15.98
C PRO A 5 2.32 7.54 16.77
N GLN A 6 1.19 7.55 16.07
CA GLN A 6 -0.10 7.27 16.69
C GLN A 6 -0.29 5.77 16.86
N ALA A 7 -0.77 5.35 18.03
CA ALA A 7 -1.13 3.96 18.28
C ALA A 7 -2.26 3.50 17.33
N LYS A 8 -2.17 2.25 16.87
CA LYS A 8 -3.21 1.59 16.05
C LYS A 8 -3.86 0.50 16.89
N TYR A 9 -5.19 0.46 16.95
CA TYR A 9 -5.93 -0.55 17.72
C TYR A 9 -6.56 -1.59 16.80
N ARG A 10 -6.60 -2.85 17.26
CA ARG A 10 -7.21 -3.96 16.50
C ARG A 10 -8.69 -3.72 16.18
N HIS A 11 -9.41 -3.03 17.06
CA HIS A 11 -10.83 -2.70 16.87
C HIS A 11 -11.07 -1.68 15.74
N ASP A 12 -10.03 -0.95 15.31
CA ASP A 12 -10.13 0.05 14.24
C ASP A 12 -9.92 -0.55 12.83
N TYR A 13 -9.74 -1.87 12.72
CA TYR A 13 -9.54 -2.53 11.44
C TYR A 13 -10.74 -2.30 10.51
N ARG A 14 -10.44 -1.83 9.29
CA ARG A 14 -11.40 -1.70 8.18
C ARG A 14 -10.76 -2.30 6.93
N ALA A 15 -11.57 -2.95 6.11
CA ALA A 15 -11.12 -3.38 4.79
C ALA A 15 -10.66 -2.15 3.98
N PRO A 16 -9.58 -2.27 3.19
CA PRO A 16 -9.07 -1.14 2.42
C PRO A 16 -9.97 -0.83 1.22
N ASP A 17 -10.05 0.44 0.82
CA ASP A 17 -10.84 0.85 -0.35
C ASP A 17 -10.28 0.30 -1.68
N TYR A 18 -9.02 -0.15 -1.69
CA TYR A 18 -8.33 -0.65 -2.87
C TYR A 18 -7.49 -1.89 -2.53
N THR A 19 -7.30 -2.72 -3.55
CA THR A 19 -6.37 -3.85 -3.54
C THR A 19 -5.42 -3.72 -4.72
N ILE A 20 -4.16 -4.10 -4.52
CA ILE A 20 -3.22 -4.35 -5.63
C ILE A 20 -3.35 -5.82 -5.98
N THR A 21 -3.73 -6.12 -7.22
CA THR A 21 -3.89 -7.51 -7.68
C THR A 21 -2.57 -8.08 -8.18
N ASP A 22 -1.81 -7.24 -8.89
CA ASP A 22 -0.56 -7.59 -9.53
C ASP A 22 0.43 -6.45 -9.35
N ILE A 23 1.70 -6.77 -9.20
CA ILE A 23 2.78 -5.81 -9.09
C ILE A 23 3.93 -6.25 -9.98
N ASP A 24 4.35 -5.35 -10.85
CA ASP A 24 5.56 -5.49 -11.66
C ASP A 24 6.64 -4.62 -11.02
N LEU A 25 7.82 -5.22 -10.82
CA LEU A 25 8.96 -4.58 -10.19
C LEU A 25 10.17 -4.72 -11.09
N ASP A 26 10.75 -3.59 -11.45
CA ASP A 26 12.02 -3.50 -12.15
C ASP A 26 13.08 -2.91 -11.22
N PHE A 27 14.23 -3.59 -11.15
CA PHE A 27 15.33 -3.24 -10.26
C PHE A 27 16.58 -2.96 -11.09
N GLU A 28 16.96 -1.68 -11.13
CA GLU A 28 18.25 -1.24 -11.65
C GLU A 28 19.23 -1.24 -10.48
N LEU A 29 19.98 -2.34 -10.35
CA LEU A 29 20.95 -2.53 -9.25
C LEU A 29 22.25 -1.79 -9.55
N ASP A 30 22.60 -0.89 -8.64
CA ASP A 30 23.91 -0.25 -8.56
C ASP A 30 24.39 -0.27 -7.10
N ALA A 31 25.71 -0.30 -6.91
CA ALA A 31 26.35 -0.48 -5.61
C ALA A 31 26.09 0.70 -4.66
N ASP A 32 26.01 1.92 -5.19
CA ASP A 32 25.79 3.13 -4.41
C ASP A 32 24.30 3.49 -4.36
N THR A 33 23.53 3.26 -5.44
CA THR A 33 22.10 3.56 -5.46
C THR A 33 21.31 2.64 -6.38
N THR A 34 20.52 1.73 -5.79
CA THR A 34 19.54 0.94 -6.54
C THR A 34 18.27 1.75 -6.83
N ARG A 35 17.85 1.74 -8.09
CA ARG A 35 16.57 2.30 -8.52
C ARG A 35 15.53 1.18 -8.65
N VAL A 36 14.37 1.41 -8.04
CA VAL A 36 13.24 0.46 -8.07
C VAL A 36 12.06 1.13 -8.74
N THR A 37 11.63 0.59 -9.88
CA THR A 37 10.40 1.01 -10.55
C THR A 37 9.30 0.00 -10.21
N ALA A 38 8.19 0.49 -9.66
CA ALA A 38 7.05 -0.35 -9.29
C ALA A 38 5.80 0.07 -10.05
N VAL A 39 5.20 -0.86 -10.80
CA VAL A 39 3.93 -0.66 -11.50
C VAL A 39 2.89 -1.60 -10.90
N SER A 40 1.89 -1.04 -10.23
CA SER A 40 0.84 -1.80 -9.55
C SER A 40 -0.47 -1.78 -10.33
N GLN A 41 -1.10 -2.94 -10.50
CA GLN A 41 -2.48 -3.05 -10.99
C GLN A 41 -3.45 -2.88 -9.82
N ILE A 42 -4.14 -1.75 -9.79
CA ILE A 42 -5.01 -1.36 -8.68
C ILE A 42 -6.47 -1.66 -9.02
N LYS A 43 -7.15 -2.35 -8.11
CA LYS A 43 -8.60 -2.57 -8.14
C LYS A 43 -9.25 -1.87 -6.96
N ARG A 44 -10.22 -1.00 -7.25
CA ARG A 44 -11.09 -0.43 -6.22
C ARG A 44 -12.02 -1.50 -5.65
N GLN A 45 -12.06 -1.63 -4.34
CA GLN A 45 -13.12 -2.38 -3.67
C GLN A 45 -14.39 -1.53 -3.69
N VAL A 46 -15.47 -2.09 -4.21
CA VAL A 46 -16.80 -1.53 -3.92
C VAL A 46 -17.14 -2.06 -2.53
N PRO A 47 -17.19 -1.21 -1.50
CA PRO A 47 -17.59 -1.69 -0.19
C PRO A 47 -19.04 -2.21 -0.30
N PRO A 48 -19.38 -3.36 0.32
CA PRO A 48 -20.77 -3.76 0.41
C PRO A 48 -21.55 -2.63 1.07
N VAL A 49 -22.58 -2.12 0.39
CA VAL A 49 -23.50 -1.13 0.97
C VAL A 49 -24.04 -1.75 2.26
N PRO A 50 -23.85 -1.13 3.44
CA PRO A 50 -24.45 -1.62 4.66
C PRO A 50 -25.97 -1.59 4.48
N ARG A 51 -26.61 -2.75 4.65
CA ARG A 51 -28.09 -2.85 4.77
C ARG A 51 -28.55 -2.28 6.10
#